data_AF-F8PH66-F1
#
_entry.id   AF-F8PH66-F1
#
_cell.length_a   1.000
_cell.length_b   1.000
_cell.length_c   1.000
_cell.angle_alpha   90.00
_cell.angle_beta   90.00
_cell.angle_gamma   90.00
#
_symmetry.space_group_name_H-M   'P 1'
#
loop_
_entity.id
_entity.type
_entity.pdbx_description
1 polymer ?
#
loop_
_entity_poly.entity_id
_entity_poly.type
_entity_poly.pdbx_seq_one_letter_code
_entity_poly.pdbx_strand_id
1 'polypeptide(L)'
;RARHAIISLGSWAEILQKYQELKPDHLKTSTQLMNPNGTGLCNIALPWFWSMDLKGDTSQQTWMSEYMCSSPVCWLRAKAMYNRWIEEDIPVCLKMKWTVQYFQHQAKHGKAFYNVNEMEAKPGHGAYAERQIRIWNQFSEQAKESFQRLGIVV
;
A
#
# COMPACT_ATOMS: atom_id res chain seq x y z
N ARG A 1 21.62 30.83 -5.04
CA ARG A 1 21.87 30.94 -6.50
C ARG A 1 20.59 31.32 -7.27
N ALA A 2 19.51 30.54 -7.22
CA ALA A 2 18.26 30.86 -7.96
C ALA A 2 17.67 32.26 -7.63
N ARG A 3 17.54 32.63 -6.35
CA ARG A 3 17.04 33.96 -5.95
C ARG A 3 17.91 35.12 -6.45
N HIS A 4 19.23 34.94 -6.49
CA HIS A 4 20.14 35.97 -6.99
C HIS A 4 19.97 36.16 -8.50
N ALA A 5 19.69 35.08 -9.25
CA ALA A 5 19.34 35.17 -10.66
C ALA A 5 18.02 35.94 -10.86
N ILE A 6 17.00 35.65 -10.05
CA ILE A 6 15.70 36.37 -10.06
C ILE A 6 15.90 37.88 -9.81
N ILE A 7 16.73 38.24 -8.84
CA ILE A 7 17.09 39.64 -8.56
C ILE A 7 17.85 40.26 -9.74
N SER A 8 18.82 39.53 -10.32
CA SER A 8 19.61 40.02 -11.46
C SER A 8 18.78 40.23 -12.73
N LEU A 9 17.64 39.53 -12.86
CA LEU A 9 16.70 39.67 -13.97
C LEU A 9 15.74 40.87 -13.79
N GLY A 10 15.86 41.66 -12.72
CA GLY A 10 15.03 42.85 -12.50
C GLY A 10 13.54 42.54 -12.34
N SER A 11 13.22 41.39 -11.72
CA SER A 11 11.84 40.92 -11.60
C SER A 11 11.00 41.72 -10.60
N TRP A 12 9.68 41.70 -10.81
CA TRP A 12 8.69 42.44 -10.03
C TRP A 12 8.64 42.04 -8.56
N ALA A 13 8.26 42.98 -7.68
CA ALA A 13 8.18 42.78 -6.24
C ALA A 13 7.28 41.61 -5.81
N GLU A 14 6.22 41.34 -6.58
CA GLU A 14 5.31 40.21 -6.36
C GLU A 14 6.04 38.85 -6.46
N ILE A 15 6.96 38.72 -7.40
CA ILE A 15 7.74 37.49 -7.59
C ILE A 15 8.75 37.32 -6.45
N LEU A 16 9.32 38.42 -5.96
CA LEU A 16 10.26 38.39 -4.82
C LEU A 16 9.57 38.09 -3.48
N GLN A 17 8.30 38.50 -3.33
CA GLN A 17 7.46 38.12 -2.20
C GLN A 17 7.07 36.63 -2.26
N LYS A 18 6.81 36.14 -3.48
CA LYS A 18 6.53 34.72 -3.77
C LYS A 18 7.76 33.81 -3.76
N TYR A 19 8.99 34.29 -3.78
CA TYR A 19 10.16 33.42 -3.66
C TYR A 19 11.09 33.97 -2.60
N GLN A 20 10.75 33.69 -1.33
CA GLN A 20 11.50 34.18 -0.16
C GLN A 20 12.94 33.62 -0.13
N GLU A 21 13.74 34.11 0.81
CA GLU A 21 15.11 33.63 0.94
C GLU A 21 15.14 32.26 1.61
N LEU A 22 15.98 31.36 1.08
CA LEU A 22 16.11 30.01 1.60
C LEU A 22 17.27 29.96 2.60
N LYS A 23 16.93 30.06 3.89
CA LYS A 23 17.89 29.95 5.00
C LYS A 23 18.29 28.49 5.27
N PRO A 24 19.51 28.23 5.78
CA PRO A 24 19.95 26.89 6.14
C PRO A 24 19.01 26.19 7.14
N ASP A 25 18.38 26.95 8.03
CA ASP A 25 17.42 26.44 9.01
C ASP A 25 16.17 25.83 8.36
N HIS A 26 15.78 26.29 7.16
CA HIS A 26 14.69 25.71 6.39
C HIS A 26 15.04 24.37 5.73
N LEU A 27 16.33 24.06 5.63
CA LEU A 27 16.86 22.82 5.04
C LEU A 27 17.24 21.79 6.11
N LYS A 28 17.20 22.14 7.39
CA LYS A 28 17.45 21.19 8.47
C LYS A 28 16.39 20.09 8.42
N THR A 29 16.83 18.88 8.11
CA THR A 29 16.00 17.68 8.24
C THR A 29 15.61 17.57 9.71
N SER A 30 14.36 17.91 10.04
CA SER A 30 13.90 17.78 11.42
C SER A 30 14.04 16.32 11.83
N THR A 31 14.83 16.06 12.87
CA THR A 31 14.99 14.72 13.48
C THR A 31 13.64 14.15 13.89
N GLN A 32 12.62 15.00 14.05
CA GLN A 32 11.24 14.63 14.34
C GLN A 32 10.51 13.99 13.14
N LEU A 33 11.03 14.08 11.91
CA LEU A 33 10.56 13.30 10.75
C LEU A 33 10.81 11.79 10.92
N MET A 34 11.80 11.43 11.75
CA MET A 34 12.13 10.04 12.07
C MET A 34 11.25 9.46 13.19
N ASN A 35 10.62 10.30 14.03
CA ASN A 35 9.76 9.83 15.13
C ASN A 35 8.31 10.30 14.96
N PRO A 36 7.41 9.50 14.35
CA PRO A 36 6.02 9.87 14.11
C PRO A 36 5.17 10.06 15.37
N ASN A 37 5.67 9.61 16.54
CA ASN A 37 4.95 9.73 17.81
C ASN A 37 5.48 10.91 18.66
N GLY A 38 6.37 11.75 18.12
CA GLY A 38 6.85 12.94 18.79
C GLY A 38 5.73 13.95 19.01
N THR A 39 5.28 14.11 20.25
CA THR A 39 4.26 15.09 20.63
C THR A 39 4.84 16.51 20.51
N GLY A 40 4.10 17.44 19.91
CA GLY A 40 4.50 18.86 19.79
C GLY A 40 4.79 19.39 18.37
N LEU A 41 4.51 18.60 17.34
CA LEU A 41 4.82 18.93 15.93
C LEU A 41 3.87 19.95 15.28
N CYS A 42 2.63 20.11 15.75
CA CYS A 42 1.64 21.03 15.15
C CYS A 42 2.04 22.52 15.17
N ASN A 43 3.07 22.91 15.93
CA ASN A 43 3.47 24.30 16.11
C ASN A 43 4.80 24.66 15.44
N ILE A 44 5.46 23.73 14.73
CA ILE A 44 6.70 24.04 14.02
C ILE A 44 6.34 24.68 12.69
N ALA A 45 6.63 25.98 12.57
CA ALA A 45 6.45 26.72 11.33
C ALA A 45 7.21 26.02 10.19
N LEU A 46 6.47 25.40 9.28
CA LEU A 46 7.03 24.82 8.06
C LEU A 46 7.70 25.92 7.24
N PRO A 47 8.82 25.61 6.55
CA PRO A 47 9.40 26.55 5.59
C PRO A 47 8.37 27.08 4.58
N TRP A 48 8.48 28.37 4.25
CA TRP A 48 7.56 29.09 3.37
C TRP A 48 7.27 28.39 2.03
N PHE A 49 8.22 27.61 1.51
CA PHE A 49 8.08 26.95 0.21
C PHE A 49 7.09 25.79 0.24
N TRP A 50 6.76 25.23 1.42
CA TRP A 50 5.73 24.20 1.58
C TRP A 50 4.31 24.77 1.60
N SER A 51 4.15 26.05 1.96
CA SER A 51 2.86 26.74 1.97
C SER A 51 2.61 27.54 0.70
N MET A 52 3.44 27.39 -0.33
CA MET A 52 3.35 28.22 -1.51
C MET A 52 2.38 27.73 -2.56
N ASP A 53 1.60 28.67 -3.08
CA ASP A 53 0.68 28.44 -4.19
C ASP A 53 1.44 28.48 -5.52
N LEU A 54 1.78 27.31 -6.07
CA LEU A 54 2.48 27.23 -7.35
C LEU A 54 1.57 27.49 -8.56
N LYS A 55 0.24 27.35 -8.42
CA LYS A 55 -0.72 27.40 -9.54
C LYS A 55 -1.80 28.49 -9.45
N GLY A 56 -1.90 29.21 -8.33
CA GLY A 56 -3.03 30.13 -8.09
C GLY A 56 -4.29 29.40 -7.62
N ASP A 57 -4.14 28.16 -7.17
CA ASP A 57 -5.22 27.30 -6.73
C ASP A 57 -5.41 27.47 -5.20
N THR A 58 -5.68 28.70 -4.77
CA THR A 58 -5.80 29.05 -3.34
C THR A 58 -6.92 28.24 -2.64
N SER A 59 -7.94 27.80 -3.38
CA SER A 59 -9.01 26.91 -2.89
C SER A 59 -8.51 25.52 -2.49
N GLN A 60 -7.38 25.07 -3.05
CA GLN A 60 -6.71 23.81 -2.73
C GLN A 60 -5.64 23.98 -1.63
N GLN A 61 -5.40 25.20 -1.15
CA GLN A 61 -4.42 25.42 -0.07
C GLN A 61 -4.98 25.10 1.31
N THR A 62 -6.29 25.26 1.54
CA THR A 62 -6.90 24.99 2.85
C THR A 62 -6.72 23.53 3.24
N TRP A 63 -6.96 22.57 2.33
CA TRP A 63 -6.74 21.15 2.63
C TRP A 63 -5.24 20.81 2.76
N MET A 64 -4.35 21.44 1.99
CA MET A 64 -2.92 21.26 2.22
C MET A 64 -2.52 21.79 3.60
N SER A 65 -3.04 22.94 4.03
CA SER A 65 -2.71 23.50 5.36
C SER A 65 -3.28 22.70 6.53
N GLU A 66 -4.48 22.12 6.41
CA GLU A 66 -5.09 21.35 7.49
C GLU A 66 -4.53 19.92 7.59
N TYR A 67 -4.22 19.28 6.45
CA TYR A 67 -3.79 17.88 6.42
C TYR A 67 -2.27 17.69 6.28
N MET A 68 -1.54 18.59 5.62
CA MET A 68 -0.06 18.53 5.53
C MET A 68 0.65 19.11 6.76
N CYS A 69 -0.01 19.93 7.59
CA CYS A 69 0.60 20.56 8.76
C CYS A 69 0.93 19.56 9.89
N SER A 70 0.45 18.31 9.79
CA SER A 70 0.90 17.21 10.66
C SER A 70 2.29 16.65 10.28
N SER A 71 2.83 17.00 9.11
CA SER A 71 4.15 16.71 8.52
C SER A 71 3.98 16.21 7.07
N PRO A 72 4.71 16.75 6.07
CA PRO A 72 4.69 16.26 4.69
C PRO A 72 4.96 14.75 4.55
N VAL A 73 5.68 14.16 5.51
CA VAL A 73 5.94 12.72 5.57
C VAL A 73 4.70 11.92 5.94
N CYS A 74 3.80 12.45 6.76
CA CYS A 74 2.55 11.79 7.12
C CYS A 74 1.63 11.65 5.92
N TRP A 75 1.51 12.70 5.09
CA TRP A 75 0.75 12.63 3.84
C TRP A 75 1.39 11.67 2.82
N LEU A 76 2.71 11.72 2.63
CA LEU A 76 3.41 10.79 1.73
C LEU A 76 3.22 9.33 2.17
N ARG A 77 3.26 9.04 3.47
CA ARG A 77 2.97 7.71 4.01
C ARG A 77 1.53 7.30 3.77
N ALA A 78 0.55 8.16 4.06
CA ALA A 78 -0.86 7.88 3.81
C ALA A 78 -1.12 7.62 2.32
N LYS A 79 -0.52 8.42 1.43
CA LYS A 79 -0.60 8.24 -0.02
C LYS A 79 0.06 6.95 -0.48
N ALA A 80 1.24 6.61 0.06
CA ALA A 80 1.91 5.35 -0.24
C ALA A 80 1.11 4.14 0.24
N MET A 81 0.49 4.20 1.43
CA MET A 81 -0.40 3.14 1.93
C MET A 81 -1.63 2.99 1.05
N TYR A 82 -2.27 4.10 0.65
CA TYR A 82 -3.39 4.09 -0.27
C TYR A 82 -3.04 3.47 -1.62
N ASN A 83 -1.92 3.89 -2.21
CA ASN A 83 -1.45 3.32 -3.48
C ASN A 83 -1.13 1.83 -3.33
N ARG A 84 -0.49 1.43 -2.21
CA ARG A 84 -0.22 0.01 -1.93
C ARG A 84 -1.50 -0.80 -1.79
N TRP A 85 -2.55 -0.27 -1.14
CA TRP A 85 -3.84 -0.96 -1.06
C TRP A 85 -4.49 -1.14 -2.42
N ILE A 86 -4.41 -0.16 -3.31
CA ILE A 86 -4.87 -0.30 -4.70
C ILE A 86 -4.06 -1.38 -5.43
N GLU A 87 -2.73 -1.38 -5.26
CA GLU A 87 -1.86 -2.38 -5.86
C GLU A 87 -2.09 -3.78 -5.30
N GLU A 88 -2.43 -3.90 -4.02
CA GLU A 88 -2.64 -5.18 -3.32
C GLU A 88 -3.99 -5.84 -3.64
N ASP A 89 -4.99 -5.08 -4.08
CA ASP A 89 -6.33 -5.61 -4.41
C ASP A 89 -6.28 -6.70 -5.51
N ILE A 90 -5.55 -6.42 -6.60
CA ILE A 90 -5.36 -7.34 -7.73
C ILE A 90 -4.67 -8.66 -7.32
N PRO A 91 -3.46 -8.65 -6.71
CA PRO A 91 -2.77 -9.86 -6.31
C PRO A 91 -3.48 -10.62 -5.19
N VAL A 92 -4.23 -9.95 -4.31
CA VAL A 92 -5.05 -10.64 -3.29
C VAL A 92 -6.15 -11.46 -3.96
N CYS A 93 -6.89 -10.87 -4.90
CA CYS A 93 -7.92 -11.59 -5.67
C CYS A 93 -7.33 -12.79 -6.44
N LEU A 94 -6.15 -12.62 -7.07
CA LEU A 94 -5.45 -13.71 -7.75
C LEU A 94 -4.99 -14.81 -6.80
N LYS A 95 -4.45 -14.45 -5.62
CA LYS A 95 -4.03 -15.42 -4.60
C LYS A 95 -5.21 -16.23 -4.09
N MET A 96 -6.37 -15.63 -3.89
CA MET A 96 -7.60 -16.36 -3.49
C MET A 96 -8.00 -17.39 -4.55
N LYS A 97 -7.96 -17.00 -5.84
CA LYS A 97 -8.17 -17.92 -6.96
C LYS A 97 -7.18 -19.08 -6.97
N TRP A 98 -5.89 -18.78 -6.85
CA TRP A 98 -4.85 -19.79 -6.81
C TRP A 98 -4.96 -20.72 -5.59
N THR A 99 -5.43 -20.21 -4.45
CA THR A 99 -5.62 -21.02 -3.24
C THR A 99 -6.65 -22.13 -3.49
N VAL A 100 -7.78 -21.80 -4.10
CA VAL A 100 -8.80 -22.81 -4.46
C VAL A 100 -8.26 -23.80 -5.50
N GLN A 101 -7.59 -23.31 -6.54
CA GLN A 101 -6.99 -24.17 -7.57
C GLN A 101 -5.93 -25.11 -6.98
N TYR A 102 -5.13 -24.63 -6.02
CA TYR A 102 -4.14 -25.41 -5.32
C TYR A 102 -4.78 -26.55 -4.53
N PHE A 103 -5.86 -26.29 -3.77
CA PHE A 103 -6.57 -27.34 -3.05
C PHE A 103 -7.16 -28.40 -3.98
N GLN A 104 -7.75 -27.98 -5.10
CA GLN A 104 -8.24 -28.91 -6.12
C GLN A 104 -7.12 -29.73 -6.76
N HIS A 105 -5.97 -29.11 -7.01
CA HIS A 105 -4.78 -29.80 -7.51
C HIS A 105 -4.30 -30.85 -6.50
N GLN A 106 -4.23 -30.52 -5.21
CA GLN A 106 -3.85 -31.48 -4.15
C GLN A 106 -4.84 -32.65 -4.05
N ALA A 107 -6.14 -32.40 -4.16
CA ALA A 107 -7.15 -33.46 -4.19
C ALA A 107 -6.97 -34.38 -5.42
N LYS A 108 -6.69 -33.81 -6.61
CA LYS A 108 -6.40 -34.58 -7.82
C LYS A 108 -5.12 -35.41 -7.68
N HIS A 109 -4.07 -34.84 -7.10
CA HIS A 109 -2.82 -35.53 -6.84
C HIS A 109 -3.02 -36.70 -5.86
N GLY A 110 -3.77 -36.47 -4.78
CA GLY A 110 -4.16 -37.52 -3.83
C GLY A 110 -4.95 -38.65 -4.50
N LYS A 111 -5.85 -38.33 -5.44
CA LYS A 111 -6.61 -39.32 -6.22
C LYS A 111 -5.73 -40.16 -7.14
N ALA A 112 -4.76 -39.54 -7.81
CA ALA A 112 -3.78 -40.28 -8.60
C ALA A 112 -2.96 -41.23 -7.72
N PHE A 113 -2.54 -40.78 -6.54
CA PHE A 113 -1.82 -41.61 -5.57
C PHE A 113 -2.68 -42.77 -5.05
N TYR A 114 -3.97 -42.54 -4.76
CA TYR A 114 -4.91 -43.58 -4.37
C TYR A 114 -4.98 -44.70 -5.43
N ASN A 115 -5.21 -44.33 -6.70
CA ASN A 115 -5.37 -45.30 -7.79
C ASN A 115 -4.15 -46.22 -7.94
N VAL A 116 -2.92 -45.67 -7.78
CA VAL A 116 -1.69 -46.47 -7.84
C VAL A 116 -1.60 -47.47 -6.68
N ASN A 117 -1.96 -47.06 -5.47
CA ASN A 117 -1.88 -47.93 -4.28
C ASN A 117 -3.00 -48.97 -4.21
N GLU A 118 -4.16 -48.67 -4.82
CA GLU A 118 -5.25 -49.63 -5.01
C GLU A 118 -4.80 -50.78 -5.94
N MET A 119 -4.08 -50.46 -7.02
CA MET A 119 -3.47 -51.47 -7.90
C MET A 119 -2.39 -52.31 -7.20
N GLU A 120 -1.64 -51.72 -6.27
CA GLU A 120 -0.61 -52.42 -5.48
C GLU A 120 -1.18 -53.18 -4.25
N ALA A 121 -2.50 -53.21 -4.07
CA ALA A 121 -3.19 -53.88 -2.97
C ALA A 121 -2.68 -53.46 -1.56
N LYS A 122 -2.40 -52.16 -1.37
CA LYS A 122 -1.98 -51.57 -0.08
C LYS A 122 -3.14 -50.80 0.58
N PRO A 123 -4.07 -51.48 1.27
CA PRO A 123 -5.32 -50.87 1.75
C PRO A 123 -5.12 -49.71 2.73
N GLY A 124 -4.07 -49.76 3.56
CA GLY A 124 -3.75 -48.66 4.49
C GLY A 124 -3.34 -47.36 3.80
N HIS A 125 -2.61 -47.45 2.68
CA HIS A 125 -2.22 -46.28 1.89
C HIS A 125 -3.43 -45.70 1.14
N GLY A 126 -4.32 -46.57 0.65
CA GLY A 126 -5.61 -46.19 0.07
C GLY A 126 -6.46 -45.38 1.06
N ALA A 127 -6.70 -45.92 2.27
CA ALA A 127 -7.49 -45.23 3.30
C ALA A 127 -6.88 -43.87 3.72
N TYR A 128 -5.56 -43.77 3.79
CA TYR A 128 -4.89 -42.49 4.03
C TYR A 128 -5.11 -41.50 2.88
N ALA A 129 -4.94 -41.95 1.63
CA ALA A 129 -5.14 -41.11 0.45
C ALA A 129 -6.58 -40.61 0.36
N GLU A 130 -7.58 -41.47 0.61
CA GLU A 130 -8.99 -41.08 0.67
C GLU A 130 -9.25 -39.98 1.71
N ARG A 131 -8.68 -40.12 2.91
CA ARG A 131 -8.79 -39.09 3.95
C ARG A 131 -8.20 -37.76 3.47
N GLN A 132 -7.03 -37.79 2.84
CA GLN A 132 -6.39 -36.58 2.32
C GLN A 132 -7.22 -35.93 1.21
N ILE A 133 -7.73 -36.71 0.25
CA ILE A 133 -8.61 -36.22 -0.82
C ILE A 133 -9.82 -35.51 -0.22
N ARG A 134 -10.46 -36.12 0.78
CA ARG A 134 -11.63 -35.53 1.45
C ARG A 134 -11.29 -34.20 2.12
N ILE A 135 -10.16 -34.12 2.83
CA ILE A 135 -9.70 -32.88 3.48
C ILE A 135 -9.47 -31.77 2.45
N TRP A 136 -8.75 -32.06 1.37
CA TRP A 136 -8.46 -31.07 0.33
C TRP A 136 -9.70 -30.58 -0.40
N ASN A 137 -10.66 -31.48 -0.67
CA ASN A 137 -11.96 -31.10 -1.23
C ASN A 137 -12.73 -30.19 -0.27
N GLN A 138 -12.76 -30.51 1.02
CA GLN A 138 -13.41 -29.67 2.03
C GLN A 138 -12.79 -28.28 2.09
N PHE A 139 -11.45 -28.16 2.06
CA PHE A 139 -10.78 -26.86 2.01
C PHE A 139 -11.09 -26.07 0.75
N SER A 140 -11.14 -26.73 -0.42
CA SER A 140 -11.56 -26.09 -1.67
C SER A 140 -12.96 -25.50 -1.56
N GLU A 141 -13.93 -26.26 -1.07
CA GLU A 141 -15.32 -25.79 -0.96
C GLU A 141 -15.47 -24.67 0.08
N GLN A 142 -14.87 -24.82 1.27
CA GLN A 142 -14.89 -23.76 2.28
C GLN A 142 -14.25 -22.47 1.79
N ALA A 143 -13.14 -22.56 1.06
CA ALA A 143 -12.47 -21.41 0.48
C ALA A 143 -13.34 -20.73 -0.58
N LYS A 144 -13.94 -21.50 -1.51
CA LYS A 144 -14.88 -20.96 -2.52
C LYS A 144 -16.05 -20.24 -1.86
N GLU A 145 -16.72 -20.87 -0.91
CA GLU A 145 -17.87 -20.27 -0.21
C GLU A 145 -17.47 -18.96 0.48
N SER A 146 -16.32 -18.97 1.16
CA SER A 146 -15.81 -17.78 1.87
C SER A 146 -15.49 -16.65 0.91
N PHE A 147 -14.85 -16.94 -0.23
CA PHE A 147 -14.49 -15.93 -1.23
C PHE A 147 -15.71 -15.42 -2.02
N GLN A 148 -16.68 -16.30 -2.31
CA GLN A 148 -17.95 -15.89 -2.95
C GLN A 148 -18.76 -14.97 -2.05
N ARG A 149 -18.79 -15.20 -0.73
CA ARG A 149 -19.42 -14.28 0.24
C ARG A 149 -18.80 -12.88 0.23
N LEU A 150 -17.51 -12.78 -0.11
CA LEU A 150 -16.79 -11.51 -0.26
C LEU A 150 -16.98 -10.87 -1.65
N GLY A 151 -17.81 -11.47 -2.53
CA GLY A 151 -18.06 -10.98 -3.88
C GLY A 151 -16.97 -11.35 -4.90
N ILE A 152 -16.02 -12.20 -4.53
CA ILE A 152 -14.92 -12.61 -5.41
C ILE A 152 -15.32 -13.90 -6.13
N VAL A 153 -15.42 -13.83 -7.46
CA VAL A 153 -15.65 -15.00 -8.30
C VAL A 153 -14.35 -15.78 -8.40
N VAL A 154 -14.31 -16.94 -7.72
CA VAL A 154 -13.15 -17.85 -7.66
C VAL A 154 -13.38 -19.12 -8.47
#